data_AF-A0A7X4ALX7-F1
#
_entry.id   AF-A0A7X4ALX7-F1
#
_cell.length_a   1.000
_cell.length_b   1.000
_cell.length_c   1.000
_cell.angle_alpha   90.00
_cell.angle_beta   90.00
_cell.angle_gamma   90.00
#
_symmetry.space_group_name_H-M   'P 1'
#
loop_
_entity.id
_entity.type
_entity.pdbx_description
1 polymer ?
#
loop_
_entity_poly.entity_id
_entity_poly.type
_entity_poly.pdbx_seq_one_letter_code
_entity_poly.pdbx_strand_id
1 'polypeptide(L)'
;MRERVTNTLHRYGDAESFRDDYIIFAIPCKGKNDEGAVEKLKTFLRICASHKPANLGNSQIGSYKPSKGLKPTVHWNRTLDADYESVIDALSKSGTVAAVFDSREKAEACLNDLVHADLGLSVNVSTSVDGAKSLGRSCGLNRHSVEYSLGFADPHDHLPNSQILELSTMCGHGMVSFNMARKMLDMVREGRRTPDQAVATLARFCPCGVYNPSRARRLLDNARNHQA
;
A
#
# COMPACT_ATOMS: atom_id res chain seq x y z
N MET A 1 -13.42 -14.09 -19.17
CA MET A 1 -13.58 -12.63 -18.97
C MET A 1 -12.73 -12.27 -17.76
N ARG A 2 -11.58 -11.60 -17.95
CA ARG A 2 -10.65 -11.30 -16.83
C ARG A 2 -11.33 -10.28 -15.92
N GLU A 3 -11.67 -10.68 -14.70
CA GLU A 3 -12.32 -9.83 -13.71
C GLU A 3 -11.37 -8.67 -13.33
N ARG A 4 -11.87 -7.44 -13.45
CA ARG A 4 -11.11 -6.18 -13.35
C ARG A 4 -11.17 -5.61 -11.93
N VAL A 5 -10.09 -4.91 -11.58
CA VAL A 5 -9.66 -4.42 -10.27
C VAL A 5 -10.60 -3.34 -9.67
N THR A 6 -10.68 -3.26 -8.34
CA THR A 6 -11.26 -2.10 -7.60
C THR A 6 -10.24 -1.32 -6.78
N ASN A 7 -10.53 -0.03 -6.63
CA ASN A 7 -9.70 1.08 -6.12
C ASN A 7 -9.07 0.80 -4.74
N THR A 8 -7.80 1.16 -4.46
CA THR A 8 -7.20 2.49 -4.35
C THR A 8 -5.78 2.50 -4.91
N LEU A 9 -5.49 3.53 -5.73
CA LEU A 9 -4.20 3.88 -6.37
C LEU A 9 -4.01 3.50 -7.84
N HIS A 10 -5.07 3.13 -8.59
CA HIS A 10 -4.92 2.69 -9.99
C HIS A 10 -3.82 1.62 -10.14
N ARG A 11 -3.73 0.72 -9.14
CA ARG A 11 -2.71 -0.31 -9.13
C ARG A 11 -2.91 -1.22 -10.32
N TYR A 12 -1.84 -1.39 -11.09
CA TYR A 12 -1.84 -2.30 -12.21
C TYR A 12 -1.72 -3.74 -11.72
N GLY A 13 -2.38 -4.66 -12.40
CA GLY A 13 -2.41 -6.09 -12.06
C GLY A 13 -3.75 -6.73 -12.39
N ASP A 14 -3.80 -8.06 -12.45
CA ASP A 14 -5.05 -8.81 -12.47
C ASP A 14 -5.58 -9.06 -11.05
N ALA A 15 -6.84 -9.47 -10.91
CA ALA A 15 -7.47 -9.70 -9.61
C ALA A 15 -6.67 -10.64 -8.68
N GLU A 16 -6.11 -11.72 -9.24
CA GLU A 16 -5.31 -12.73 -8.52
C GLU A 16 -3.98 -12.18 -8.00
N SER A 17 -3.43 -11.17 -8.67
CA SER A 17 -2.22 -10.48 -8.24
C SER A 17 -2.39 -9.69 -6.94
N PHE A 18 -3.63 -9.40 -6.51
CA PHE A 18 -3.92 -8.62 -5.29
C PHE A 18 -4.15 -9.46 -4.03
N ARG A 19 -3.94 -10.78 -4.08
CA ARG A 19 -4.17 -11.70 -2.95
C ARG A 19 -3.40 -11.38 -1.66
N ASP A 20 -2.31 -10.62 -1.79
CA ASP A 20 -1.42 -10.16 -0.71
C ASP A 20 -1.34 -8.62 -0.68
N ASP A 21 -2.39 -7.93 -1.14
CA ASP A 21 -2.43 -6.47 -1.26
C ASP A 21 -3.80 -5.92 -0.82
N TYR A 22 -3.95 -5.71 0.49
CA TYR A 22 -5.12 -5.11 1.12
C TYR A 22 -4.74 -3.79 1.76
N ILE A 23 -5.35 -2.68 1.35
CA ILE A 23 -5.08 -1.37 1.94
C ILE A 23 -6.34 -0.86 2.60
N ILE A 24 -6.27 -0.57 3.90
CA ILE A 24 -7.36 0.01 4.68
C ILE A 24 -7.03 1.48 4.93
N PHE A 25 -7.91 2.38 4.49
CA PHE A 25 -7.81 3.82 4.69
C PHE A 25 -8.83 4.29 5.70
N ALA A 26 -8.50 5.33 6.46
CA ALA A 26 -9.48 6.14 7.17
C ALA A 26 -9.31 7.62 6.81
N ILE A 27 -10.44 8.28 6.54
CA ILE A 27 -10.48 9.70 6.17
C ILE A 27 -11.66 10.36 6.91
N PRO A 28 -11.43 11.42 7.71
CA PRO A 28 -12.51 12.22 8.24
C PRO A 28 -13.12 13.10 7.14
N CYS A 29 -14.45 13.19 7.14
CA CYS A 29 -15.23 14.12 6.34
C CYS A 29 -15.31 15.48 7.07
N LYS A 30 -14.79 16.51 6.40
CA LYS A 30 -14.74 17.88 6.91
C LYS A 30 -16.14 18.41 7.22
N GLY A 31 -16.34 18.93 8.43
CA GLY A 31 -17.62 19.47 8.91
C GLY A 31 -18.69 18.41 9.18
N LYS A 32 -18.35 17.12 9.22
CA LYS A 32 -19.30 16.01 9.50
C LYS A 32 -18.83 15.13 10.65
N ASN A 33 -17.60 14.66 10.62
CA ASN A 33 -17.03 13.76 11.65
C ASN A 33 -15.55 14.07 11.95
N ASP A 34 -15.11 15.30 11.65
CA ASP A 34 -13.74 15.77 11.84
C ASP A 34 -13.43 16.27 13.27
N GLU A 35 -14.44 16.39 14.13
CA GLU A 35 -14.24 16.68 15.55
C GLU A 35 -13.47 15.54 16.24
N GLY A 36 -12.36 15.92 16.90
CA GLY A 36 -11.44 14.95 17.52
C GLY A 36 -10.75 14.00 16.53
N ALA A 37 -10.76 14.32 15.22
CA ALA A 37 -10.29 13.39 14.19
C ALA A 37 -8.85 12.93 14.38
N VAL A 38 -7.95 13.79 14.86
CA VAL A 38 -6.54 13.41 15.06
C VAL A 38 -6.43 12.22 16.02
N GLU A 39 -7.12 12.25 17.16
CA GLU A 39 -7.04 11.15 18.14
C GLU A 39 -7.81 9.91 17.66
N LYS A 40 -8.92 10.07 16.95
CA LYS A 40 -9.60 8.96 16.26
C LYS A 40 -8.67 8.28 15.25
N LEU A 41 -7.96 9.06 14.44
CA LEU A 41 -7.01 8.55 13.44
C LEU A 41 -5.77 7.91 14.09
N LYS A 42 -5.26 8.44 15.21
CA LYS A 42 -4.21 7.77 15.98
C LYS A 42 -4.70 6.43 16.53
N THR A 43 -5.93 6.37 17.03
CA THR A 43 -6.54 5.13 17.52
C THR A 43 -6.68 4.12 16.38
N PHE A 44 -7.15 4.55 15.20
CA PHE A 44 -7.14 3.73 13.99
C PHE A 44 -5.74 3.18 13.68
N LEU A 45 -4.72 4.04 13.67
CA LEU A 45 -3.34 3.62 13.36
C LEU A 45 -2.79 2.63 14.40
N ARG A 46 -3.10 2.80 15.69
CA ARG A 46 -2.70 1.88 16.77
C ARG A 46 -3.37 0.51 16.61
N ILE A 47 -4.65 0.48 16.26
CA ILE A 47 -5.35 -0.78 15.92
C ILE A 47 -4.67 -1.43 14.72
N CYS A 48 -4.43 -0.68 13.64
CA CYS A 48 -3.74 -1.25 12.49
C CYS A 48 -2.35 -1.79 12.85
N ALA A 49 -1.57 -1.07 13.66
CA ALA A 49 -0.22 -1.47 14.07
C ALA A 49 -0.20 -2.76 14.90
N SER A 50 -1.21 -3.03 15.74
CA SER A 50 -1.30 -4.28 16.52
C SER A 50 -1.40 -5.53 15.63
N HIS A 51 -1.94 -5.37 14.42
CA HIS A 51 -2.05 -6.42 13.39
C HIS A 51 -0.83 -6.54 12.48
N LYS A 52 0.26 -5.81 12.77
CA LYS A 52 1.55 -5.90 12.06
C LYS A 52 1.39 -5.76 10.53
N PRO A 53 0.95 -4.59 10.04
CA PRO A 53 0.76 -4.36 8.62
C PRO A 53 2.12 -4.43 7.89
N ALA A 54 2.11 -4.65 6.58
CA ALA A 54 3.31 -4.55 5.76
C ALA A 54 3.81 -3.10 5.63
N ASN A 55 2.93 -2.11 5.75
CA ASN A 55 3.28 -0.69 5.77
C ASN A 55 2.20 0.12 6.48
N LEU A 56 2.56 1.25 7.07
CA LEU A 56 1.65 2.17 7.74
C LEU A 56 1.98 3.60 7.34
N GLY A 57 0.98 4.46 7.22
CA GLY A 57 1.22 5.86 6.89
C GLY A 57 0.13 6.81 7.33
N ASN A 58 0.56 8.03 7.62
CA ASN A 58 -0.27 9.22 7.55
C ASN A 58 0.14 9.97 6.27
N SER A 59 -0.75 10.77 5.67
CA SER A 59 -0.53 11.48 4.40
C SER A 59 0.81 12.26 4.26
N GLN A 60 1.56 12.45 5.35
CA GLN A 60 2.85 13.12 5.39
C GLN A 60 4.03 12.16 5.57
N ILE A 61 3.87 11.11 6.37
CA ILE A 61 4.92 10.20 6.83
C ILE A 61 4.42 8.75 6.81
N GLY A 62 5.18 7.89 6.13
CA GLY A 62 5.03 6.43 6.15
C GLY A 62 6.18 5.73 6.86
N SER A 63 5.98 4.47 7.23
CA SER A 63 6.94 3.67 8.01
C SER A 63 8.32 3.55 7.37
N TYR A 64 8.39 3.62 6.03
CA TYR A 64 9.65 3.54 5.27
C TYR A 64 10.19 4.89 4.82
N LYS A 65 9.74 6.00 5.42
CA LYS A 65 10.10 7.37 4.98
C LYS A 65 11.61 7.59 4.82
N PRO A 66 12.02 8.54 3.96
CA PRO A 66 13.38 9.04 3.96
C PRO A 66 13.73 9.63 5.34
N SER A 67 14.91 9.34 5.87
CA SER A 67 15.40 9.93 7.13
C SER A 67 16.48 10.98 6.87
N LYS A 68 16.65 11.94 7.79
CA LYS A 68 17.67 13.01 7.65
C LYS A 68 19.11 12.48 7.65
N GLY A 69 19.33 11.28 8.19
CA GLY A 69 20.63 10.60 8.23
C GLY A 69 20.99 9.84 6.94
N LEU A 70 20.21 9.97 5.87
CA LEU A 70 20.47 9.28 4.61
C LEU A 70 21.73 9.79 3.93
N LYS A 71 22.81 9.01 4.04
CA LYS A 71 24.00 9.14 3.19
C LYS A 71 23.75 8.51 1.81
N PRO A 72 24.47 8.89 0.74
CA PRO A 72 24.32 8.29 -0.59
C PRO A 72 24.45 6.76 -0.61
N THR A 73 25.14 6.17 0.37
CA THR A 73 25.31 4.72 0.50
C THR A 73 24.08 3.99 1.07
N VAL A 74 23.15 4.70 1.71
CA VAL A 74 21.96 4.09 2.35
C VAL A 74 20.97 3.55 1.32
N HIS A 75 21.08 3.92 0.04
CA HIS A 75 20.25 3.32 -1.01
C HIS A 75 20.26 1.79 -0.98
N TRP A 76 21.34 1.16 -0.52
CA TRP A 76 21.56 -0.29 -0.66
C TRP A 76 21.66 -1.06 0.66
N ASN A 77 21.80 -0.37 1.80
CA ASN A 77 22.03 -1.00 3.11
C ASN A 77 20.90 -0.67 4.11
N ARG A 78 19.71 -0.32 3.62
CA ARG A 78 18.57 0.02 4.46
C ARG A 78 17.81 -1.24 4.85
N THR A 79 17.41 -1.34 6.12
CA THR A 79 16.51 -2.39 6.60
C THR A 79 15.05 -2.06 6.28
N LEU A 80 14.21 -3.10 6.22
CA LEU A 80 12.75 -2.99 6.05
C LEU A 80 12.01 -2.98 7.40
N ASP A 81 12.64 -2.40 8.42
CA ASP A 81 12.03 -2.24 9.73
C ASP A 81 11.04 -1.07 9.67
N ALA A 82 9.76 -1.39 9.87
CA ALA A 82 8.70 -0.41 9.86
C ALA A 82 8.62 0.29 11.22
N ASP A 83 8.72 1.61 11.21
CA ASP A 83 8.55 2.45 12.41
C ASP A 83 7.12 2.98 12.47
N TYR A 84 6.23 2.27 13.16
CA TYR A 84 4.82 2.65 13.30
C TYR A 84 4.61 3.79 14.29
N GLU A 85 5.36 3.80 15.39
CA GLU A 85 5.20 4.82 16.44
C GLU A 85 5.53 6.21 15.89
N SER A 86 6.61 6.37 15.11
CA SER A 86 6.90 7.68 14.54
C SER A 86 5.88 8.15 13.49
N VAL A 87 5.13 7.23 12.86
CA VAL A 87 3.99 7.56 12.00
C VAL A 87 2.80 8.04 12.86
N ILE A 88 2.50 7.36 13.96
CA ILE A 88 1.40 7.70 14.86
C ILE A 88 1.66 9.05 15.55
N ASP A 89 2.85 9.24 16.10
CA ASP A 89 3.24 10.44 16.84
C ASP A 89 3.31 11.68 15.96
N ALA A 90 3.73 11.52 14.70
CA ALA A 90 3.83 12.64 13.77
C ALA A 90 2.47 13.12 13.25
N LEU A 91 1.37 12.39 13.50
CA LEU A 91 0.04 12.80 13.08
C LEU A 91 -0.43 14.00 13.91
N SER A 92 -0.30 15.20 13.31
CA SER A 92 -0.64 16.48 13.94
C SER A 92 -1.91 17.13 13.38
N LYS A 93 -2.39 16.68 12.21
CA LYS A 93 -3.54 17.25 11.51
C LYS A 93 -4.46 16.15 11.00
N SER A 94 -5.74 16.44 10.91
CA SER A 94 -6.71 15.56 10.28
C SER A 94 -6.35 15.37 8.81
N GLY A 95 -6.33 14.11 8.36
CA GLY A 95 -6.01 13.76 6.98
C GLY A 95 -6.26 12.27 6.73
N THR A 96 -5.73 11.78 5.62
CA THR A 96 -5.80 10.35 5.28
C THR A 96 -4.74 9.58 6.04
N VAL A 97 -5.15 8.50 6.68
CA VAL A 97 -4.26 7.46 7.21
C VAL A 97 -4.51 6.15 6.48
N ALA A 98 -3.49 5.32 6.39
CA ALA A 98 -3.54 4.06 5.67
C ALA A 98 -2.71 2.97 6.34
N ALA A 99 -3.19 1.74 6.26
CA ALA A 99 -2.46 0.53 6.62
C ALA A 99 -2.52 -0.47 5.46
N VAL A 100 -1.38 -1.07 5.14
CA VAL A 100 -1.22 -2.03 4.05
C VAL A 100 -0.99 -3.41 4.65
N PHE A 101 -1.78 -4.41 4.28
CA PHE A 101 -1.68 -5.78 4.74
C PHE A 101 -1.31 -6.72 3.60
N ASP A 102 -0.45 -7.68 3.92
CA ASP A 102 0.10 -8.68 3.00
C ASP A 102 -0.63 -10.02 3.04
N SER A 103 -1.73 -10.09 3.78
CA SER A 103 -2.55 -11.29 3.94
C SER A 103 -3.98 -10.88 4.25
N ARG A 104 -4.92 -11.71 3.81
CA ARG A 104 -6.34 -11.49 4.04
C ARG A 104 -6.66 -11.57 5.52
N GLU A 105 -6.06 -12.51 6.23
CA GLU A 105 -6.31 -12.83 7.62
C GLU A 105 -5.99 -11.64 8.53
N LYS A 106 -4.85 -10.96 8.29
CA LYS A 106 -4.49 -9.73 9.03
C LYS A 106 -5.43 -8.58 8.70
N ALA A 107 -5.78 -8.41 7.42
CA ALA A 107 -6.71 -7.36 7.01
C ALA A 107 -8.10 -7.56 7.63
N GLU A 108 -8.55 -8.81 7.72
CA GLU A 108 -9.84 -9.20 8.30
C GLU A 108 -9.88 -8.99 9.80
N ALA A 109 -8.85 -9.45 10.52
CA ALA A 109 -8.73 -9.23 11.95
C ALA A 109 -8.69 -7.72 12.28
N CYS A 110 -7.91 -6.94 11.52
CA CYS A 110 -7.87 -5.49 11.68
C CYS A 110 -9.22 -4.83 11.38
N LEU A 111 -9.90 -5.24 10.29
CA LEU A 111 -11.19 -4.65 9.93
C LEU A 111 -12.25 -4.95 10.98
N ASN A 112 -12.26 -6.16 11.54
CA ASN A 112 -13.13 -6.52 12.66
C ASN A 112 -12.88 -5.61 13.87
N ASP A 113 -11.63 -5.43 14.30
CA ASP A 113 -11.33 -4.55 15.44
C ASP A 113 -11.72 -3.09 15.18
N LEU A 114 -11.56 -2.61 13.94
CA LEU A 114 -11.98 -1.27 13.53
C LEU A 114 -13.50 -1.09 13.58
N VAL A 115 -14.27 -2.14 13.22
CA VAL A 115 -15.73 -2.13 13.33
C VAL A 115 -16.15 -2.08 14.80
N HIS A 116 -15.52 -2.86 15.67
CA HIS A 116 -15.80 -2.84 17.12
C HIS A 116 -15.42 -1.51 17.77
N ALA A 117 -14.36 -0.87 17.28
CA ALA A 117 -13.90 0.42 17.81
C ALA A 117 -14.83 1.60 17.45
N ASP A 118 -15.69 1.44 16.42
CA ASP A 118 -16.68 2.42 15.96
C ASP A 118 -16.21 3.88 16.04
N LEU A 119 -15.09 4.17 15.39
CA LEU A 119 -14.42 5.48 15.50
C LEU A 119 -15.21 6.63 14.82
N GLY A 120 -16.34 6.31 14.17
CA GLY A 120 -17.14 7.25 13.39
C GLY A 120 -16.43 7.83 12.16
N LEU A 121 -15.36 7.17 11.68
CA LEU A 121 -14.56 7.59 10.51
C LEU A 121 -15.03 6.87 9.24
N SER A 122 -14.83 7.50 8.07
CA SER A 122 -15.03 6.82 6.79
C SER A 122 -13.86 5.86 6.55
N VAL A 123 -14.16 4.57 6.41
CA VAL A 123 -13.17 3.52 6.13
C VAL A 123 -13.33 3.00 4.71
N ASN A 124 -12.23 2.99 3.94
CA ASN A 124 -12.20 2.43 2.59
C ASN A 124 -11.22 1.25 2.56
N VAL A 125 -11.61 0.16 1.88
CA VAL A 125 -10.74 -1.00 1.65
C VAL A 125 -10.42 -1.11 0.17
N SER A 126 -9.14 -1.29 -0.12
CA SER A 126 -8.57 -1.39 -1.45
C SER A 126 -7.91 -2.72 -1.70
N THR A 127 -8.43 -3.46 -2.67
CA THR A 127 -7.92 -4.73 -3.20
C THR A 127 -8.78 -5.11 -4.44
N SER A 128 -8.72 -6.35 -4.92
CA SER A 128 -9.64 -6.84 -5.95
C SER A 128 -11.12 -6.73 -5.53
N VAL A 129 -12.05 -6.70 -6.50
CA VAL A 129 -13.50 -6.56 -6.22
C VAL A 129 -13.96 -7.66 -5.28
N ASP A 130 -13.57 -8.89 -5.59
CA ASP A 130 -13.96 -10.07 -4.82
C ASP A 130 -13.21 -10.15 -3.50
N GLY A 131 -11.96 -9.69 -3.44
CA GLY A 131 -11.22 -9.51 -2.20
C GLY A 131 -11.96 -8.56 -1.25
N ALA A 132 -12.36 -7.38 -1.72
CA ALA A 132 -13.04 -6.39 -0.90
C ALA A 132 -14.45 -6.86 -0.47
N LYS A 133 -15.18 -7.51 -1.39
CA LYS A 133 -16.51 -8.05 -1.11
C LYS A 133 -16.47 -9.20 -0.11
N SER A 134 -15.51 -10.11 -0.25
CA SER A 134 -15.35 -11.26 0.64
C SER A 134 -14.89 -10.83 2.04
N LEU A 135 -13.98 -9.87 2.13
CA LEU A 135 -13.54 -9.26 3.38
C LEU A 135 -14.68 -8.54 4.11
N GLY A 136 -15.45 -7.71 3.38
CA GLY A 136 -16.60 -7.03 3.98
C GLY A 136 -17.63 -8.00 4.54
N ARG A 137 -17.97 -9.05 3.77
CA ARG A 137 -18.93 -10.08 4.21
C ARG A 137 -18.48 -10.82 5.46
N SER A 138 -17.20 -11.14 5.58
CA SER A 138 -16.71 -11.89 6.75
C SER A 138 -16.68 -11.05 8.02
N CYS A 139 -16.59 -9.73 7.90
CA CYS A 139 -16.79 -8.78 9.00
C CYS A 139 -18.26 -8.36 9.21
N GLY A 140 -19.23 -9.01 8.54
CA GLY A 140 -20.66 -8.65 8.65
C GLY A 140 -21.03 -7.30 8.02
N LEU A 141 -20.17 -6.73 7.18
CA LEU A 141 -20.36 -5.43 6.55
C LEU A 141 -21.04 -5.55 5.19
N ASN A 142 -22.04 -4.70 4.97
CA ASN A 142 -22.59 -4.44 3.64
C ASN A 142 -21.93 -3.19 3.06
N ARG A 143 -21.15 -3.37 1.97
CA ARG A 143 -20.49 -2.25 1.29
C ARG A 143 -21.52 -1.22 0.81
N HIS A 144 -21.29 0.05 1.13
CA HIS A 144 -22.15 1.16 0.68
C HIS A 144 -21.84 1.58 -0.76
N SER A 145 -20.57 1.66 -1.11
CA SER A 145 -20.09 2.19 -2.39
C SER A 145 -18.91 1.39 -2.91
N VAL A 146 -18.68 1.47 -4.22
CA VAL A 146 -17.58 0.80 -4.93
C VAL A 146 -17.00 1.76 -5.95
N GLU A 147 -15.69 1.82 -6.01
CA GLU A 147 -14.98 2.54 -7.05
C GLU A 147 -14.17 1.57 -7.91
N TYR A 148 -14.41 1.61 -9.22
CA TYR A 148 -13.71 0.79 -10.20
C TYR A 148 -12.62 1.59 -10.88
N SER A 149 -11.39 1.06 -10.88
CA SER A 149 -10.33 1.60 -11.73
C SER A 149 -10.38 0.90 -13.08
N LEU A 150 -10.76 1.64 -14.11
CA LEU A 150 -10.68 1.14 -15.49
C LEU A 150 -9.20 1.05 -15.89
N GLY A 151 -8.83 -0.08 -16.51
CA GLY A 151 -7.48 -0.26 -17.05
C GLY A 151 -7.22 0.63 -18.26
N PHE A 152 -6.00 0.55 -18.80
CA PHE A 152 -5.62 1.26 -20.01
C PHE A 152 -6.38 0.72 -21.24
N ALA A 153 -6.93 1.62 -22.05
CA ALA A 153 -7.68 1.25 -23.26
C ALA A 153 -6.75 0.74 -24.38
N ASP A 154 -5.54 1.31 -24.47
CA ASP A 154 -4.52 0.92 -25.42
C ASP A 154 -3.20 0.60 -24.70
N PRO A 155 -2.93 -0.67 -24.38
CA PRO A 155 -1.73 -1.09 -23.67
C PRO A 155 -0.52 -1.35 -24.60
N HIS A 156 -0.58 -1.04 -25.90
CA HIS A 156 0.56 -1.21 -26.82
C HIS A 156 1.74 -0.28 -26.46
N ASP A 157 2.80 -0.28 -27.29
CA ASP A 157 4.18 0.26 -27.10
C ASP A 157 4.38 1.67 -26.46
N HIS A 158 3.33 2.33 -26.02
CA HIS A 158 3.33 3.62 -25.33
C HIS A 158 3.43 3.49 -23.80
N LEU A 159 3.23 2.30 -23.23
CA LEU A 159 3.31 2.07 -21.78
C LEU A 159 4.59 1.32 -21.37
N PRO A 160 5.12 1.57 -20.16
CA PRO A 160 6.09 0.66 -19.55
C PRO A 160 5.53 -0.76 -19.49
N ASN A 161 6.42 -1.76 -19.51
CA ASN A 161 5.98 -3.15 -19.38
C ASN A 161 5.19 -3.40 -18.08
N SER A 162 4.41 -4.48 -18.06
CA SER A 162 3.52 -4.83 -16.95
C SER A 162 4.23 -4.86 -15.59
N GLN A 163 5.43 -5.45 -15.52
CA GLN A 163 6.20 -5.55 -14.27
C GLN A 163 6.59 -4.18 -13.71
N ILE A 164 6.96 -3.24 -14.58
CA ILE A 164 7.26 -1.84 -14.21
C ILE A 164 5.97 -1.15 -13.74
N LEU A 165 4.85 -1.36 -14.42
CA LEU A 165 3.56 -0.80 -14.02
C LEU A 165 3.12 -1.31 -12.65
N GLU A 166 3.19 -2.62 -12.40
CA GLU A 166 2.86 -3.21 -11.09
C GLU A 166 3.73 -2.62 -9.96
N LEU A 167 5.03 -2.42 -10.21
CA LEU A 167 5.94 -1.86 -9.21
C LEU A 167 5.75 -0.37 -8.96
N SER A 168 5.41 0.43 -9.97
CA SER A 168 5.33 1.89 -9.87
C SER A 168 3.97 2.40 -9.42
N THR A 169 2.89 1.75 -9.85
CA THR A 169 1.51 2.18 -9.55
C THR A 169 1.08 1.91 -8.11
N MET A 170 1.78 1.05 -7.36
CA MET A 170 1.49 0.80 -5.93
C MET A 170 1.50 2.06 -5.07
N CYS A 171 2.27 3.09 -5.42
CA CYS A 171 2.27 4.35 -4.67
C CYS A 171 1.05 5.24 -4.98
N GLY A 172 0.42 5.05 -6.16
CA GLY A 172 -0.67 5.81 -6.78
C GLY A 172 -0.48 7.31 -7.03
N HIS A 173 0.42 7.97 -6.31
CA HIS A 173 0.81 9.37 -6.56
C HIS A 173 1.94 9.50 -7.58
N GLY A 174 2.39 8.40 -8.19
CA GLY A 174 3.49 8.42 -9.17
C GLY A 174 4.88 8.74 -8.60
N MET A 175 5.05 8.68 -7.27
CA MET A 175 6.33 9.01 -6.62
C MET A 175 7.42 7.93 -6.82
N VAL A 176 7.01 6.69 -7.10
CA VAL A 176 7.92 5.65 -7.60
C VAL A 176 7.95 5.76 -9.12
N SER A 177 9.00 6.38 -9.66
CA SER A 177 9.10 6.60 -11.11
C SER A 177 9.29 5.27 -11.87
N PHE A 178 8.78 5.22 -13.10
CA PHE A 178 8.94 4.05 -13.99
C PHE A 178 10.40 3.70 -14.21
N ASN A 179 11.27 4.71 -14.36
CA ASN A 179 12.71 4.50 -14.56
C ASN A 179 13.38 3.91 -13.31
N MET A 180 12.94 4.29 -12.12
CA MET A 180 13.48 3.71 -10.89
C MET A 180 13.00 2.28 -10.69
N ALA A 181 11.71 1.99 -10.94
CA ALA A 181 11.17 0.64 -10.91
C ALA A 181 11.89 -0.28 -11.91
N ARG A 182 12.08 0.18 -13.15
CA ARG A 182 12.86 -0.53 -14.19
C ARG A 182 14.27 -0.82 -13.73
N LYS A 183 14.99 0.20 -13.25
CA LYS A 183 16.36 0.03 -12.74
C LYS A 183 16.43 -1.00 -11.62
N MET A 184 15.47 -1.02 -10.69
CA MET A 184 15.45 -1.99 -9.60
C MET A 184 15.16 -3.40 -10.08
N LEU A 185 14.24 -3.55 -11.03
CA LEU A 185 13.95 -4.81 -11.70
C LEU A 185 15.19 -5.38 -12.40
N ASP A 186 15.88 -4.56 -13.20
CA ASP A 186 17.07 -4.97 -13.97
C ASP A 186 18.23 -5.33 -13.03
N MET A 187 18.49 -4.53 -11.98
CA MET A 187 19.53 -4.83 -10.99
C MET A 187 19.28 -6.15 -10.24
N VAL A 188 18.02 -6.53 -10.01
CA VAL A 188 17.66 -7.80 -9.39
C VAL A 188 17.84 -8.96 -10.38
N ARG A 189 17.45 -8.79 -11.65
CA ARG A 189 17.66 -9.79 -12.71
C ARG A 189 19.13 -10.06 -12.99
N GLU A 190 19.95 -9.03 -12.97
CA GLU A 190 21.41 -9.10 -13.15
C GLU A 190 22.13 -9.65 -11.91
N GLY A 191 21.42 -9.95 -10.81
CA GLY A 191 22.02 -10.43 -9.56
C GLY A 191 22.85 -9.36 -8.81
N ARG A 192 22.78 -8.09 -9.21
CA ARG A 192 23.51 -6.98 -8.58
C ARG A 192 22.88 -6.51 -7.27
N ARG A 193 21.60 -6.84 -7.06
CA ARG A 193 20.82 -6.56 -5.85
C ARG A 193 19.89 -7.72 -5.51
N THR A 194 19.62 -7.86 -4.22
CA THR A 194 18.55 -8.75 -3.76
C THR A 194 17.19 -8.06 -3.85
N PRO A 195 16.08 -8.82 -3.93
CA PRO A 195 14.73 -8.28 -3.83
C PRO A 195 14.52 -7.39 -2.60
N ASP A 196 15.02 -7.82 -1.43
CA ASP A 196 15.04 -7.02 -0.19
C ASP A 196 15.59 -5.61 -0.39
N GLN A 197 16.78 -5.52 -0.98
CA GLN A 197 17.47 -4.26 -1.20
C GLN A 197 16.66 -3.36 -2.15
N ALA A 198 16.15 -3.93 -3.24
CA ALA A 198 15.33 -3.20 -4.20
C ALA A 198 14.03 -2.67 -3.58
N VAL A 199 13.34 -3.49 -2.78
CA VAL A 199 12.11 -3.08 -2.06
C VAL A 199 12.41 -1.97 -1.07
N ALA A 200 13.46 -2.09 -0.27
CA ALA A 200 13.88 -1.05 0.68
C ALA A 200 14.17 0.28 -0.02
N THR A 201 14.73 0.22 -1.24
CA THR A 201 14.93 1.41 -2.07
C THR A 201 13.62 2.00 -2.59
N LEU A 202 12.68 1.17 -3.06
CA LEU A 202 11.43 1.63 -3.68
C LEU A 202 10.44 2.19 -2.64
N ALA A 203 10.25 1.50 -1.53
CA ALA A 203 9.25 1.86 -0.52
C ALA A 203 9.42 3.29 0.04
N ARG A 204 10.66 3.76 0.15
CA ARG A 204 10.96 5.12 0.67
C ARG A 204 10.41 6.26 -0.18
N PHE A 205 10.20 6.00 -1.48
CA PHE A 205 9.66 7.01 -2.39
C PHE A 205 8.15 7.16 -2.23
N CYS A 206 7.51 6.31 -1.42
CA CYS A 206 6.12 6.47 -1.02
C CYS A 206 6.05 7.13 0.38
N PRO A 207 6.04 8.47 0.47
CA PRO A 207 6.03 9.15 1.75
C PRO A 207 4.72 8.96 2.52
N CYS A 208 3.62 8.57 1.86
CA CYS A 208 2.32 8.36 2.50
C CYS A 208 2.10 6.92 3.00
N GLY A 209 3.06 6.01 2.85
CA GLY A 209 3.02 4.67 3.46
C GLY A 209 2.05 3.66 2.84
N VAL A 210 1.58 3.88 1.60
CA VAL A 210 0.66 2.95 0.92
C VAL A 210 1.38 1.88 0.10
N TYR A 211 2.67 2.04 -0.19
CA TYR A 211 3.43 1.07 -0.99
C TYR A 211 3.52 -0.27 -0.26
N ASN A 212 3.22 -1.38 -0.94
CA ASN A 212 3.26 -2.71 -0.32
C ASN A 212 4.64 -3.36 -0.55
N PRO A 213 5.53 -3.40 0.47
CA PRO A 213 6.84 -4.02 0.31
C PRO A 213 6.77 -5.53 0.09
N SER A 214 5.80 -6.23 0.67
CA SER A 214 5.62 -7.68 0.52
C SER A 214 5.24 -8.04 -0.93
N ARG A 215 4.28 -7.31 -1.51
CA ARG A 215 3.93 -7.46 -2.93
C ARG A 215 5.11 -7.12 -3.84
N ALA A 216 5.80 -6.01 -3.58
CA ALA A 216 6.96 -5.60 -4.38
C ALA A 216 8.06 -6.67 -4.39
N ARG A 217 8.35 -7.28 -3.23
CA ARG A 217 9.29 -8.39 -3.11
C ARG A 217 8.88 -9.56 -3.99
N ARG A 218 7.63 -10.01 -3.89
CA ARG A 218 7.09 -11.12 -4.70
C ARG A 218 7.25 -10.85 -6.19
N LEU A 219 6.93 -9.63 -6.64
CA LEU A 219 7.08 -9.24 -8.05
C LEU A 219 8.54 -9.28 -8.51
N LEU A 220 9.46 -8.79 -7.69
CA LEU A 220 10.90 -8.80 -7.98
C LEU A 220 11.49 -10.23 -7.96
N ASP A 221 11.05 -11.08 -7.03
CA ASP A 221 11.43 -12.49 -6.98
C ASP A 221 10.97 -13.25 -8.23
N ASN A 222 9.71 -13.07 -8.63
CA ASN A 222 9.18 -13.68 -9.84
C ASN A 222 9.96 -13.24 -11.10
N ALA A 223 10.42 -11.99 -11.14
CA ALA A 223 11.19 -11.47 -12.26
C ALA A 223 12.59 -12.09 -12.40
N ARG A 224 13.15 -12.69 -11.34
CA ARG A 224 14.40 -13.48 -11.41
C ARG A 224 14.19 -14.80 -12.13
N ASN A 225 13.03 -15.42 -11.92
CA ASN A 225 12.70 -16.75 -12.45
C ASN A 225 12.16 -16.69 -13.89
N HIS A 226 11.65 -15.54 -14.29
CA HIS A 226 11.19 -15.26 -15.65
C HIS A 226 12.06 -14.18 -16.29
N GLN A 227 13.21 -14.60 -16.82
CA GLN A 227 13.87 -13.85 -17.90
C GLN A 227 12.93 -13.93 -19.11
N ALA A 228 12.25 -12.82 -19.40
CA ALA A 228 11.56 -12.64 -20.67
C ALA A 228 12.58 -12.39 -21.77
#